data_AF-A0A7K9GBA6-F1
#
_entry.id   AF-A0A7K9GBA6-F1
#
_cell.length_a   1.000
_cell.length_b   1.000
_cell.length_c   1.000
_cell.angle_alpha   90.00
_cell.angle_beta   90.00
_cell.angle_gamma   90.00
#
_symmetry.space_group_name_H-M   'P 1'
#
loop_
_entity.id
_entity.type
_entity.pdbx_description
1 polymer ?
#
loop_
_entity_poly.entity_id
_entity_poly.type
_entity_poly.pdbx_seq_one_letter_code
_entity_poly.pdbx_strand_id
1 'polypeptide(L)'
;QANLKKFMDHVHHLSVEKMTKMLDRGLDPNYHDLESGETPLTLAAQLDNTVEVIKALKNGGAHLDFRAKDGMTALHKAARAKNQVALKTLLELGASPNYKDSCGLTPLYHTAVVGGDPFCCELLLHEHATVSCRDENGWQEIHQACRYGHVQHLEHLLFYGADMCAQNASGNTALHICALYNQ
;
A
#
# COMPACT_ATOMS: atom_id res chain seq x y z
N GLN A 1 -22.03 -16.60 3.73
CA GLN A 1 -21.65 -15.57 4.72
C GLN A 1 -20.80 -16.15 5.86
N ALA A 2 -21.26 -17.17 6.59
CA ALA A 2 -20.46 -17.80 7.67
C ALA A 2 -19.08 -18.33 7.21
N ASN A 3 -19.00 -18.96 6.04
CA ASN A 3 -17.73 -19.44 5.47
C ASN A 3 -16.75 -18.32 5.11
N LEU A 4 -17.25 -17.15 4.68
CA LEU A 4 -16.40 -16.00 4.33
C LEU A 4 -15.81 -15.36 5.58
N LYS A 5 -16.62 -15.18 6.63
CA LYS A 5 -16.14 -14.69 7.92
C LYS A 5 -15.09 -15.64 8.52
N LYS A 6 -15.37 -16.94 8.51
CA LYS A 6 -14.43 -17.97 8.96
C LYS A 6 -13.12 -17.97 8.16
N PHE A 7 -13.18 -17.72 6.85
CA PHE A 7 -11.98 -17.60 6.02
C PHE A 7 -11.15 -16.36 6.41
N MET A 8 -11.81 -15.21 6.65
CA MET A 8 -11.13 -14.02 7.18
C MET A 8 -10.48 -14.28 8.54
N ASP A 9 -11.13 -15.03 9.43
CA ASP A 9 -10.53 -15.43 10.72
C ASP A 9 -9.27 -16.28 10.51
N HIS A 10 -9.27 -17.16 9.51
CA HIS A 10 -8.08 -17.95 9.16
C HIS A 10 -6.95 -17.10 8.58
N VAL A 11 -7.27 -16.07 7.78
CA VAL A 11 -6.28 -15.08 7.33
C VAL A 11 -5.71 -14.33 8.52
N HIS A 12 -6.57 -13.82 9.42
CA HIS A 12 -6.18 -13.04 10.58
C HIS A 12 -5.26 -13.83 11.53
N HIS A 13 -5.54 -15.11 11.73
CA HIS A 13 -4.75 -16.01 12.57
C HIS A 13 -3.68 -16.80 11.81
N LEU A 14 -3.35 -16.38 10.58
CA LEU A 14 -2.27 -16.97 9.75
C LEU A 14 -2.39 -18.51 9.59
N SER A 15 -3.61 -19.03 9.55
CA SER A 15 -3.91 -20.46 9.48
C SER A 15 -3.85 -20.99 8.05
N VAL A 16 -2.65 -21.00 7.44
CA VAL A 16 -2.41 -21.30 6.02
C VAL A 16 -3.08 -22.62 5.57
N GLU A 17 -2.90 -23.72 6.30
CA GLU A 17 -3.49 -25.02 5.91
C GLU A 17 -5.02 -24.98 5.79
N LYS A 18 -5.68 -24.27 6.72
CA LYS A 18 -7.15 -24.14 6.71
C LYS A 18 -7.60 -23.25 5.56
N MET A 19 -6.85 -22.20 5.26
CA MET A 19 -7.10 -21.32 4.12
C MET A 19 -6.99 -22.10 2.81
N THR A 20 -5.86 -22.77 2.57
CA THR A 20 -5.62 -23.54 1.33
C THR A 20 -6.70 -24.58 1.13
N LYS A 21 -7.10 -25.31 2.18
CA LYS A 21 -8.21 -26.28 2.09
C LYS A 21 -9.55 -25.65 1.69
N MET A 22 -9.82 -24.41 2.08
CA MET A 22 -11.05 -23.71 1.67
C MET A 22 -10.94 -23.22 0.22
N LEU A 23 -9.78 -22.74 -0.20
CA LEU A 23 -9.49 -22.34 -1.58
C LEU A 23 -9.59 -23.54 -2.54
N ASP A 24 -9.00 -24.68 -2.19
CA ASP A 24 -9.06 -25.94 -2.96
C ASP A 24 -10.50 -26.48 -3.13
N ARG A 25 -11.41 -26.09 -2.23
CA ARG A 25 -12.84 -26.43 -2.30
C ARG A 25 -13.65 -25.43 -3.13
N GLY A 26 -12.99 -24.46 -3.78
CA GLY A 26 -13.61 -23.47 -4.65
C GLY A 26 -14.10 -22.22 -3.94
N LEU A 27 -13.60 -21.89 -2.74
CA LEU A 27 -13.85 -20.58 -2.16
C LEU A 27 -13.10 -19.52 -2.97
N ASP A 28 -13.83 -18.56 -3.53
CA ASP A 28 -13.25 -17.38 -4.19
C ASP A 28 -12.76 -16.39 -3.11
N PRO A 29 -11.45 -16.04 -3.06
CA PRO A 29 -10.93 -15.08 -2.10
C PRO A 29 -11.17 -13.61 -2.51
N ASN A 30 -11.77 -13.32 -3.66
CA ASN A 30 -11.98 -11.96 -4.16
C ASN A 30 -13.33 -11.39 -3.70
N TYR A 31 -13.49 -11.20 -2.39
CA TYR A 31 -14.67 -10.59 -1.80
C TYR A 31 -14.31 -9.56 -0.75
N HIS A 32 -15.28 -8.72 -0.39
CA HIS A 32 -15.16 -7.78 0.72
C HIS A 32 -15.77 -8.39 1.97
N ASP A 33 -15.02 -8.39 3.07
CA ASP A 33 -15.58 -8.56 4.39
C ASP A 33 -16.60 -7.44 4.66
N LEU A 34 -17.73 -7.82 5.25
CA LEU A 34 -18.87 -6.91 5.37
C LEU A 34 -18.66 -5.85 6.43
N GLU A 35 -17.90 -6.19 7.47
CA GLU A 35 -17.65 -5.36 8.64
C GLU A 35 -16.48 -4.41 8.40
N SER A 36 -15.32 -4.94 8.03
CA SER A 36 -14.10 -4.15 7.80
C SER A 36 -14.03 -3.53 6.39
N GLY A 37 -14.68 -4.13 5.39
CA GLY A 37 -14.50 -3.76 3.99
C GLY A 37 -13.18 -4.24 3.37
N GLU A 38 -12.36 -4.98 4.13
CA GLU A 38 -11.13 -5.59 3.64
C GLU A 38 -11.41 -6.80 2.75
N THR A 39 -10.46 -7.11 1.88
CA THR A 39 -10.36 -8.41 1.21
C THR A 39 -9.44 -9.31 2.03
N PRO A 40 -9.47 -10.64 1.81
CA PRO A 40 -8.46 -11.54 2.38
C PRO A 40 -7.02 -11.06 2.13
N LEU A 41 -6.71 -10.61 0.91
CA LEU A 41 -5.35 -10.21 0.55
C LEU A 41 -4.94 -8.86 1.17
N THR A 42 -5.87 -7.90 1.23
CA THR A 42 -5.60 -6.59 1.84
C THR A 42 -5.52 -6.67 3.37
N LEU A 43 -6.24 -7.61 4.01
CA LEU A 43 -6.04 -7.94 5.42
C LEU A 43 -4.66 -8.57 5.64
N ALA A 44 -4.29 -9.57 4.85
CA ALA A 44 -2.99 -10.23 4.97
C ALA A 44 -1.82 -9.23 4.82
N ALA A 45 -1.94 -8.25 3.94
CA ALA A 45 -0.90 -7.23 3.74
C ALA A 45 -0.61 -6.35 4.98
N GLN A 46 -1.52 -6.32 5.96
CA GLN A 46 -1.42 -5.50 7.17
C GLN A 46 -0.86 -6.26 8.37
N LEU A 47 -0.76 -7.59 8.30
CA LEU A 47 -0.32 -8.43 9.42
C LEU A 47 1.15 -8.83 9.26
N ASP A 48 1.81 -9.11 10.38
CA ASP A 48 3.19 -9.61 10.39
C ASP A 48 3.27 -11.09 10.00
N ASN A 49 4.42 -11.53 9.48
CA ASN A 49 4.70 -12.93 9.12
C ASN A 49 3.74 -13.53 8.07
N THR A 50 3.36 -12.74 7.06
CA THR A 50 2.28 -13.08 6.12
C THR A 50 2.75 -13.62 4.77
N VAL A 51 4.05 -13.89 4.57
CA VAL A 51 4.59 -14.35 3.28
C VAL A 51 3.82 -15.57 2.74
N GLU A 52 3.67 -16.61 3.56
CA GLU A 52 2.97 -17.84 3.16
C GLU A 52 1.46 -17.62 2.98
N VAL A 53 0.86 -16.74 3.77
CA VAL A 53 -0.56 -16.37 3.63
C VAL A 53 -0.80 -15.65 2.30
N ILE A 54 0.03 -14.67 1.96
CA ILE A 54 -0.06 -13.90 0.71
C ILE A 54 0.14 -14.82 -0.50
N LYS A 55 1.16 -15.69 -0.47
CA LYS A 55 1.42 -16.68 -1.52
C LYS A 55 0.26 -17.67 -1.67
N ALA A 56 -0.27 -18.21 -0.56
CA ALA A 56 -1.41 -19.11 -0.58
C ALA A 56 -2.66 -18.45 -1.17
N LEU A 57 -2.95 -17.20 -0.78
CA LEU A 57 -4.06 -16.43 -1.34
C LEU A 57 -3.89 -16.22 -2.85
N LYS A 58 -2.70 -15.79 -3.29
CA LYS A 58 -2.42 -15.59 -4.71
C LYS A 58 -2.56 -16.88 -5.52
N ASN A 59 -2.00 -17.99 -5.02
CA ASN A 59 -2.09 -19.31 -5.65
C ASN A 59 -3.53 -19.85 -5.67
N GLY A 60 -4.33 -19.53 -4.65
CA GLY A 60 -5.76 -19.86 -4.59
C GLY A 60 -6.66 -18.87 -5.34
N GLY A 61 -6.11 -17.99 -6.18
CA GLY A 61 -6.88 -17.16 -7.10
C GLY A 61 -7.14 -15.71 -6.64
N ALA A 62 -6.54 -15.23 -5.56
CA ALA A 62 -6.63 -13.81 -5.20
C ALA A 62 -5.95 -12.93 -6.26
N HIS A 63 -6.66 -11.91 -6.73
CA HIS A 63 -6.09 -10.92 -7.65
C HIS A 63 -5.31 -9.87 -6.85
N LEU A 64 -4.10 -9.53 -7.30
CA LEU A 64 -3.23 -8.56 -6.61
C LEU A 64 -3.77 -7.13 -6.69
N ASP A 65 -4.64 -6.88 -7.67
CA ASP A 65 -5.32 -5.61 -7.93
C ASP A 65 -6.77 -5.57 -7.43
N PHE A 66 -7.25 -6.63 -6.78
CA PHE A 66 -8.56 -6.60 -6.13
C PHE A 66 -8.51 -5.64 -4.94
N ARG A 67 -9.42 -4.66 -4.94
CA ARG A 67 -9.41 -3.54 -4.02
C ARG A 67 -10.32 -3.79 -2.83
N ALA A 68 -9.91 -3.33 -1.65
CA ALA A 68 -10.81 -3.17 -0.51
C ALA A 68 -11.87 -2.08 -0.82
N LYS A 69 -12.88 -1.95 0.05
CA LYS A 69 -13.96 -0.96 -0.14
C LYS A 69 -13.48 0.49 -0.21
N ASP A 70 -12.35 0.82 0.40
CA ASP A 70 -11.71 2.14 0.31
C ASP A 70 -10.93 2.35 -1.01
N GLY A 71 -10.91 1.36 -1.89
CA GLY A 71 -10.20 1.36 -3.16
C GLY A 71 -8.74 0.94 -3.07
N MET A 72 -8.22 0.64 -1.88
CA MET A 72 -6.82 0.25 -1.72
C MET A 72 -6.60 -1.20 -2.17
N THR A 73 -5.54 -1.41 -2.94
CA THR A 73 -4.98 -2.75 -3.17
C THR A 73 -4.19 -3.23 -1.95
N ALA A 74 -3.82 -4.50 -1.92
CA ALA A 74 -2.96 -5.04 -0.87
C ALA A 74 -1.62 -4.29 -0.76
N LEU A 75 -1.07 -3.81 -1.88
CA LEU A 75 0.19 -3.07 -1.89
C LEU A 75 0.06 -1.70 -1.19
N HIS A 76 -1.08 -1.01 -1.32
CA HIS A 76 -1.37 0.21 -0.56
C HIS A 76 -1.41 -0.07 0.94
N LYS A 77 -2.09 -1.15 1.35
CA LYS A 77 -2.22 -1.53 2.76
C LYS A 77 -0.88 -1.91 3.37
N ALA A 78 -0.02 -2.63 2.64
CA ALA A 78 1.34 -2.92 3.08
C ALA A 78 2.17 -1.65 3.27
N ALA A 79 2.08 -0.69 2.33
CA ALA A 79 2.75 0.61 2.44
C ALA A 79 2.28 1.39 3.69
N ARG A 80 0.97 1.51 3.90
CA ARG A 80 0.39 2.19 5.08
C ARG A 80 0.75 1.51 6.41
N ALA A 81 0.80 0.18 6.42
CA ALA A 81 1.21 -0.60 7.58
C ALA A 81 2.72 -0.59 7.82
N LYS A 82 3.51 0.01 6.91
CA LYS A 82 4.99 -0.04 6.90
C LYS A 82 5.51 -1.49 6.89
N ASN A 83 4.75 -2.41 6.31
CA ASN A 83 5.04 -3.83 6.29
C ASN A 83 5.93 -4.18 5.10
N GLN A 84 7.25 -4.07 5.32
CA GLN A 84 8.28 -4.32 4.32
C GLN A 84 8.20 -5.73 3.72
N VAL A 85 7.90 -6.72 4.57
CA VAL A 85 7.84 -8.15 4.17
C VAL A 85 6.66 -8.39 3.23
N ALA A 86 5.47 -7.89 3.59
CA ALA A 86 4.29 -8.01 2.73
C ALA A 86 4.46 -7.22 1.43
N LEU A 87 4.99 -5.99 1.51
CA LEU A 87 5.22 -5.12 0.35
C LEU A 87 6.15 -5.81 -0.67
N LYS A 88 7.30 -6.30 -0.21
CA LYS A 88 8.25 -7.04 -1.04
C LYS A 88 7.63 -8.29 -1.64
N THR A 89 6.92 -9.09 -0.84
CA THR A 89 6.26 -10.32 -1.33
C THR A 89 5.24 -10.01 -2.42
N LEU A 90 4.43 -8.95 -2.26
CA LEU A 90 3.44 -8.55 -3.25
C LEU A 90 4.08 -8.09 -4.56
N LEU A 91 5.18 -7.32 -4.49
CA LEU A 91 5.95 -6.90 -5.67
C LEU A 91 6.57 -8.09 -6.41
N GLU A 92 7.19 -9.02 -5.68
CA GLU A 92 7.74 -10.27 -6.24
C GLU A 92 6.68 -11.15 -6.92
N LEU A 93 5.43 -11.08 -6.46
CA LEU A 93 4.29 -11.77 -7.07
C LEU A 93 3.70 -11.00 -8.27
N GLY A 94 4.22 -9.81 -8.59
CA GLY A 94 3.82 -9.01 -9.75
C GLY A 94 2.75 -7.96 -9.46
N ALA A 95 2.57 -7.53 -8.21
CA ALA A 95 1.68 -6.40 -7.91
C ALA A 95 2.24 -5.11 -8.52
N SER A 96 1.39 -4.34 -9.22
CA SER A 96 1.81 -3.05 -9.77
C SER A 96 1.94 -1.99 -8.65
N PRO A 97 3.07 -1.25 -8.60
CA PRO A 97 3.23 -0.12 -7.67
C PRO A 97 2.46 1.14 -8.09
N ASN A 98 1.80 1.13 -9.25
CA ASN A 98 1.21 2.32 -9.87
C ASN A 98 -0.33 2.32 -9.85
N TYR A 99 -0.97 1.30 -9.28
CA TYR A 99 -2.42 1.35 -9.09
C TYR A 99 -2.80 2.48 -8.15
N LYS A 100 -3.91 3.14 -8.49
CA LYS A 100 -4.51 4.19 -7.68
C LYS A 100 -5.65 3.62 -6.83
N ASP A 101 -5.76 4.12 -5.60
CA ASP A 101 -6.92 3.93 -4.74
C ASP A 101 -8.09 4.84 -5.14
N SER A 102 -9.18 4.83 -4.36
CA SER A 102 -10.37 5.66 -4.64
C SER A 102 -10.11 7.16 -4.55
N CYS A 103 -9.03 7.58 -3.88
CA CYS A 103 -8.58 8.97 -3.80
C CYS A 103 -7.61 9.33 -4.93
N GLY A 104 -7.32 8.41 -5.84
CA GLY A 104 -6.35 8.62 -6.92
C GLY A 104 -4.89 8.51 -6.48
N LEU A 105 -4.63 8.00 -5.27
CA LEU A 105 -3.29 7.95 -4.66
C LEU A 105 -2.64 6.59 -4.88
N THR A 106 -1.31 6.58 -5.00
CA THR A 106 -0.50 5.35 -5.17
C THR A 106 0.04 4.83 -3.84
N PRO A 107 0.51 3.58 -3.74
CA PRO A 107 1.23 3.08 -2.56
C PRO A 107 2.42 3.96 -2.15
N LEU A 108 3.16 4.51 -3.12
CA LEU A 108 4.29 5.42 -2.87
C LEU A 108 3.83 6.72 -2.18
N TYR A 109 2.67 7.26 -2.57
CA TYR A 109 2.09 8.41 -1.88
C TYR A 109 1.83 8.09 -0.40
N HIS A 110 1.29 6.91 -0.11
CA HIS A 110 1.01 6.49 1.26
C HIS A 110 2.28 6.33 2.10
N THR A 111 3.43 5.92 1.54
CA THR A 111 4.69 5.87 2.31
C THR A 111 5.12 7.26 2.76
N ALA A 112 4.95 8.29 1.91
CA ALA A 112 5.29 9.67 2.26
C ALA A 112 4.35 10.29 3.31
N VAL A 113 3.13 9.78 3.47
CA VAL A 113 2.16 10.24 4.49
C VAL A 113 2.39 9.57 5.85
N VAL A 114 2.70 8.27 5.87
CA VAL A 114 2.87 7.53 7.15
C VAL A 114 4.30 7.61 7.69
N GLY A 115 5.30 7.79 6.82
CA GLY A 115 6.71 7.87 7.16
C GLY A 115 7.28 6.61 7.82
N GLY A 116 8.30 6.82 8.66
CA GLY A 116 9.05 5.74 9.33
C GLY A 116 10.29 5.33 8.56
N ASP A 117 10.61 4.03 8.59
CA ASP A 117 11.73 3.47 7.83
C ASP A 117 11.52 3.71 6.32
N PRO A 118 12.46 4.35 5.61
CA PRO A 118 12.33 4.66 4.19
C PRO A 118 12.34 3.44 3.27
N PHE A 119 12.62 2.23 3.77
CA PHE A 119 12.72 1.03 2.94
C PHE A 119 11.51 0.79 2.03
N CYS A 120 10.27 0.99 2.52
CA CYS A 120 9.08 0.82 1.68
C CYS A 120 9.03 1.84 0.53
N CYS A 121 9.43 3.08 0.80
CA CYS A 121 9.53 4.15 -0.20
C CYS A 121 10.58 3.79 -1.25
N GLU A 122 11.80 3.46 -0.80
CA GLU A 122 12.91 3.09 -1.67
C GLU A 122 12.59 1.84 -2.51
N LEU A 123 12.01 0.81 -1.92
CA LEU A 123 11.63 -0.42 -2.62
C LEU A 123 10.60 -0.15 -3.72
N LEU A 124 9.57 0.67 -3.44
CA LEU A 124 8.58 1.02 -4.47
C LEU A 124 9.23 1.78 -5.63
N LEU A 125 10.14 2.71 -5.33
CA LEU A 125 10.87 3.48 -6.36
C LEU A 125 11.80 2.58 -7.19
N HIS A 126 12.51 1.66 -6.54
CA HIS A 126 13.34 0.65 -7.19
C HIS A 126 12.50 -0.24 -8.13
N GLU A 127 11.31 -0.65 -7.70
CA GLU A 127 10.35 -1.41 -8.50
C GLU A 127 9.51 -0.53 -9.45
N HIS A 128 10.03 0.63 -9.85
CA HIS A 128 9.47 1.51 -10.88
C HIS A 128 8.10 2.13 -10.54
N ALA A 129 7.87 2.47 -9.27
CA ALA A 129 6.80 3.39 -8.89
C ALA A 129 7.00 4.76 -9.57
N THR A 130 5.92 5.30 -10.13
CA THR A 130 5.91 6.63 -10.74
C THR A 130 5.82 7.67 -9.64
N VAL A 131 6.76 8.62 -9.64
CA VAL A 131 6.75 9.79 -8.76
C VAL A 131 5.74 10.83 -9.24
N SER A 132 5.46 11.83 -8.40
CA SER A 132 4.58 12.96 -8.71
C SER A 132 3.09 12.61 -8.78
N CYS A 133 2.66 11.59 -8.05
CA CYS A 133 1.23 11.40 -7.77
C CYS A 133 0.68 12.62 -7.03
N ARG A 134 -0.54 13.04 -7.38
CA ARG A 134 -1.18 14.22 -6.80
C ARG A 134 -2.50 13.85 -6.14
N ASP A 135 -2.73 14.38 -4.95
CA ASP A 135 -4.06 14.39 -4.34
C ASP A 135 -4.98 15.46 -4.96
N GLU A 136 -6.21 15.53 -4.47
CA GLU A 136 -7.23 16.50 -4.91
C GLU A 136 -6.83 17.97 -4.71
N ASN A 137 -5.88 18.25 -3.81
CA ASN A 137 -5.35 19.58 -3.52
C ASN A 137 -4.03 19.85 -4.26
N GLY A 138 -3.64 18.97 -5.18
CA GLY A 138 -2.40 19.05 -5.95
C GLY A 138 -1.14 18.72 -5.15
N TRP A 139 -1.25 18.20 -3.93
CA TRP A 139 -0.09 17.81 -3.14
C TRP A 139 0.54 16.55 -3.71
N GLN A 140 1.86 16.57 -3.83
CA GLN A 140 2.67 15.41 -4.22
C GLN A 140 3.34 14.74 -3.04
N GLU A 141 3.96 13.59 -3.26
CA GLU A 141 4.70 12.84 -2.25
C GLU A 141 5.78 13.70 -1.57
N ILE A 142 6.48 14.54 -2.33
CA ILE A 142 7.48 15.47 -1.77
C ILE A 142 6.87 16.49 -0.82
N HIS A 143 5.63 16.93 -1.06
CA HIS A 143 4.95 17.88 -0.17
C HIS A 143 4.58 17.18 1.14
N GLN A 144 4.13 15.92 1.08
CA GLN A 144 3.82 15.14 2.27
C GLN A 144 5.09 14.82 3.06
N ALA A 145 6.17 14.41 2.40
CA ALA A 145 7.46 14.18 3.05
C ALA A 145 7.96 15.44 3.77
N CYS A 146 7.87 16.61 3.14
CA CYS A 146 8.21 17.90 3.77
C CYS A 146 7.27 18.29 4.91
N ARG A 147 5.96 18.04 4.78
CA ARG A 147 4.97 18.35 5.83
C ARG A 147 5.23 17.60 7.13
N TYR A 148 5.68 16.34 7.02
CA TYR A 148 5.89 15.46 8.16
C TYR A 148 7.37 15.28 8.53
N GLY A 149 8.29 16.02 7.90
CA GLY A 149 9.73 15.97 8.21
C GLY A 149 10.42 14.65 7.83
N HIS A 150 9.91 13.93 6.83
CA HIS A 150 10.46 12.64 6.39
C HIS A 150 11.63 12.83 5.42
N VAL A 151 12.76 13.32 5.95
CA VAL A 151 13.94 13.72 5.16
C VAL A 151 14.41 12.62 4.22
N GLN A 152 14.58 11.38 4.70
CA GLN A 152 15.06 10.27 3.86
C GLN A 152 14.05 9.87 2.78
N HIS A 153 12.75 10.00 3.03
CA HIS A 153 11.75 9.77 2.00
C HIS A 153 11.86 10.84 0.90
N LEU A 154 12.04 12.11 1.29
CA LEU A 154 12.26 13.20 0.36
C LEU A 154 13.53 12.98 -0.48
N GLU A 155 14.64 12.57 0.15
CA GLU A 155 15.90 12.26 -0.54
C GLU A 155 15.70 11.17 -1.61
N HIS A 156 15.03 10.06 -1.28
CA HIS A 156 14.72 9.03 -2.27
C HIS A 156 13.81 9.56 -3.39
N LEU A 157 12.73 10.27 -3.06
CA LEU A 157 11.83 10.83 -4.08
C LEU A 157 12.58 11.74 -5.07
N LEU A 158 13.47 12.60 -4.60
CA LEU A 158 14.29 13.47 -5.44
C LEU A 158 15.32 12.68 -6.26
N PHE A 159 15.97 11.69 -5.65
CA PHE A 159 16.93 10.83 -6.36
C PHE A 159 16.27 10.11 -7.55
N TYR A 160 15.02 9.67 -7.37
CA TYR A 160 14.22 9.03 -8.42
C TYR A 160 13.42 10.01 -9.29
N GLY A 161 13.73 11.32 -9.24
CA GLY A 161 13.29 12.29 -10.23
C GLY A 161 12.06 13.12 -9.88
N ALA A 162 11.63 13.16 -8.61
CA ALA A 162 10.59 14.10 -8.20
C ALA A 162 11.06 15.56 -8.34
N ASP A 163 10.18 16.44 -8.83
CA ASP A 163 10.48 17.87 -9.04
C ASP A 163 10.27 18.70 -7.77
N MET A 164 11.36 19.14 -7.15
CA MET A 164 11.34 20.02 -5.96
C MET A 164 10.60 21.35 -6.18
N CYS A 165 10.51 21.82 -7.43
CA CYS A 165 9.82 23.06 -7.79
C CYS A 165 8.32 22.87 -8.01
N ALA A 166 7.80 21.64 -7.95
CA ALA A 166 6.39 21.40 -8.13
C ALA A 166 5.55 22.14 -7.08
N GLN A 167 4.44 22.73 -7.52
CA GLN A 167 3.52 23.48 -6.67
C GLN A 167 2.21 22.72 -6.48
N ASN A 168 1.68 22.73 -5.25
CA ASN A 168 0.32 22.33 -4.99
C ASN A 168 -0.70 23.39 -5.46
N ALA A 169 -2.00 23.14 -5.29
CA ALA A 169 -3.05 24.06 -5.76
C ALA A 169 -2.98 25.47 -5.14
N SER A 170 -2.33 25.62 -3.99
CA SER A 170 -2.11 26.91 -3.32
C SER A 170 -0.83 27.62 -3.76
N GLY A 171 -0.09 27.07 -4.74
CA GLY A 171 1.19 27.63 -5.19
C GLY A 171 2.38 27.33 -4.27
N ASN A 172 2.21 26.47 -3.26
CA ASN A 172 3.28 26.11 -2.33
C ASN A 172 4.16 25.01 -2.93
N THR A 173 5.48 25.22 -2.91
CA THR A 173 6.47 24.18 -3.19
C THR A 173 6.75 23.38 -1.92
N ALA A 174 7.47 22.26 -2.04
CA ALA A 174 7.89 21.46 -0.89
C ALA A 174 8.68 22.30 0.16
N LEU A 175 9.51 23.24 -0.28
CA LEU A 175 10.24 24.14 0.62
C LEU A 175 9.32 25.12 1.37
N HIS A 176 8.27 25.65 0.72
CA HIS A 176 7.25 26.45 1.42
C HIS A 176 6.55 25.62 2.50
N ILE A 177 6.31 24.33 2.24
CA ILE A 177 5.70 23.41 3.21
C ILE A 177 6.62 23.18 4.42
N CYS A 178 7.92 22.96 4.24
CA CYS A 178 8.86 22.85 5.38
C CYS A 178 8.76 24.06 6.31
N ALA A 179 8.78 25.27 5.75
CA ALA A 179 8.69 26.51 6.52
C ALA A 179 7.34 26.64 7.24
N LEU A 180 6.23 26.27 6.59
CA LEU A 180 4.88 26.35 7.18
C LEU A 180 4.68 25.39 8.34
N TYR A 181 5.29 24.20 8.28
CA TYR A 181 5.15 23.14 9.29
C TYR A 181 6.35 23.02 10.24
N ASN A 182 7.32 23.94 10.14
CA ASN A 182 8.52 24.00 10.97
C ASN A 182 9.30 22.67 11.00
N GLN A 183 9.56 22.13 9.80
CA GLN A 183 10.33 20.91 9.55
C GLN A 183 11.73 21.22 9.02
#